data_AF-A0A2E6HCY3-F1
#
_entry.id   AF-A0A2E6HCY3-F1
#
_cell.length_a   1.000
_cell.length_b   1.000
_cell.length_c   1.000
_cell.angle_alpha   90.00
_cell.angle_beta   90.00
_cell.angle_gamma   90.00
#
_symmetry.space_group_name_H-M   'P 1'
#
loop_
_entity.id
_entity.type
_entity.pdbx_description
1 polymer ?
#
loop_
_entity_poly.entity_id
_entity_poly.type
_entity_poly.pdbx_seq_one_letter_code
_entity_poly.pdbx_strand_id
1 'polypeptide(L)' 'MIRVANCSEDNCPKDWTNLEKSGESHLALCLVCFRKVTHVETLEDLNARSEIGEKAAIHCDKFNK' A
#
# COMPACT_ATOMS: atom_id res chain seq x y z
N MET A 1 -4.98 -9.29 7.42
CA MET A 1 -3.74 -8.49 7.37
C MET A 1 -3.70 -7.68 6.08
N ILE A 2 -3.51 -6.35 6.20
CA ILE A 2 -3.27 -5.46 5.04
C ILE A 2 -1.77 -5.33 4.85
N ARG A 3 -1.26 -5.64 3.66
CA ARG A 3 0.16 -5.49 3.33
C ARG A 3 0.35 -4.49 2.21
N VAL A 4 1.43 -3.73 2.31
CA VAL A 4 1.87 -2.84 1.23
C VAL A 4 2.53 -3.70 0.15
N ALA A 5 2.06 -3.52 -1.07
CA ALA A 5 2.61 -4.10 -2.29
C ALA A 5 3.22 -2.99 -3.17
N ASN A 6 4.00 -3.39 -4.16
CA ASN A 6 4.63 -2.50 -5.14
C ASN A 6 5.61 -1.47 -4.52
N CYS A 7 6.20 -1.76 -3.35
CA CYS A 7 7.39 -1.04 -2.90
C CYS A 7 8.63 -1.94 -3.05
N SER A 8 9.55 -1.53 -3.92
CA SER A 8 10.85 -2.19 -4.15
C SER A 8 11.95 -1.73 -3.19
N GLU A 9 11.68 -0.72 -2.35
CA GLU A 9 12.66 -0.20 -1.39
C GLU A 9 12.74 -1.10 -0.15
N ASP A 10 13.93 -1.54 0.23
CA ASP A 10 14.12 -2.42 1.39
C ASP A 10 13.64 -1.80 2.71
N ASN A 11 13.75 -0.47 2.84
CA ASN A 11 13.37 0.27 4.03
C ASN A 11 11.88 0.63 4.08
N CYS A 12 11.09 0.25 3.07
CA CYS A 12 9.65 0.50 3.10
C CYS A 12 8.95 -0.30 4.21
N PRO A 13 8.06 0.32 5.00
CA PRO A 13 7.12 -0.44 5.82
C PRO A 13 6.26 -1.34 4.92
N LYS A 14 6.33 -2.65 5.18
CA LYS A 14 5.55 -3.68 4.46
C LYS A 14 4.14 -3.85 5.05
N ASP A 15 3.92 -3.31 6.24
CA ASP A 15 2.65 -3.34 6.96
C ASP A 15 1.98 -1.97 6.95
N TRP A 16 0.68 -1.97 6.65
CA TRP A 16 -0.13 -0.76 6.59
C TRP A 16 -0.17 0.00 7.92
N THR A 17 -0.08 -0.71 9.05
CA THR A 17 -0.13 -0.11 10.40
C THR A 17 1.09 0.74 10.73
N ASN A 18 2.19 0.57 9.99
CA ASN A 18 3.45 1.30 10.19
C ASN A 18 3.54 2.55 9.30
N LEU A 19 2.45 2.91 8.62
CA LEU A 19 2.36 4.13 7.82
C LEU A 19 1.75 5.26 8.65
N GLU A 20 2.21 6.48 8.40
CA GLU A 20 1.60 7.67 9.01
C GLU A 20 0.21 7.90 8.44
N LYS A 21 -0.73 8.26 9.30
CA LYS A 21 -2.10 8.60 8.90
C LYS A 21 -2.14 10.07 8.51
N SER A 22 -2.35 10.35 7.24
CA SER A 22 -2.41 11.73 6.75
C SER A 22 -3.80 12.34 6.95
N GLY A 23 -4.29 12.47 8.19
CA GLY A 23 -5.52 13.22 8.56
C GLY A 23 -6.86 12.69 8.02
N GLU A 24 -6.91 12.27 6.76
CA GLU A 24 -7.99 11.58 6.08
C GLU A 24 -7.77 10.07 6.19
N SER A 25 -8.78 9.36 6.70
CA SER A 25 -8.72 7.96 7.17
C SER A 25 -8.27 6.91 6.14
N HIS A 26 -8.17 7.29 4.86
CA HIS A 26 -7.84 6.39 3.74
C HIS A 26 -6.46 6.65 3.12
N LEU A 27 -5.79 7.73 3.53
CA LEU A 27 -4.50 8.13 2.99
C LEU A 27 -3.41 7.85 4.03
N ALA A 28 -2.67 6.78 3.77
CA ALA A 28 -1.49 6.44 4.54
C ALA A 28 -0.23 6.90 3.80
N LEU A 29 0.75 7.43 4.52
CA LEU A 29 1.98 7.96 3.94
C LEU A 29 3.17 7.10 4.37
N CYS A 30 3.97 6.69 3.40
CA CYS A 30 5.26 6.07 3.64
C CYS A 30 6.29 7.17 3.90
N LEU A 31 6.71 7.36 5.15
CA LEU A 31 7.72 8.38 5.50
C LEU A 31 9.10 8.12 4.90
N VAL A 32 9.43 6.86 4.60
CA VAL A 32 10.73 6.51 4.02
C VAL A 32 10.84 6.97 2.57
N CYS A 33 9.76 6.80 1.81
CA CYS A 33 9.76 7.15 0.40
C CYS A 33 9.00 8.44 0.09
N PHE A 34 8.46 9.09 1.13
CA PHE A 34 7.57 10.25 1.03
C PHE A 34 6.46 10.09 -0.03
N ARG A 35 5.94 8.87 -0.19
CA ARG A 35 4.89 8.53 -1.15
C ARG A 35 3.62 8.08 -0.45
N LYS A 36 2.49 8.47 -1.02
CA LYS A 36 1.16 8.01 -0.62
C LYS A 36 1.02 6.53 -0.91
N VAL A 37 0.39 5.82 0.01
CA VAL A 37 0.00 4.42 -0.14
C VAL A 37 -1.52 4.38 -0.12
N THR A 38 -2.11 3.86 -1.19
CA THR A 38 -3.56 3.77 -1.30
C THR A 38 -4.02 2.37 -0.96
N HIS A 39 -5.06 2.27 -0.13
CA HIS A 39 -5.70 1.00 0.14
C HIS A 39 -6.55 0.59 -1.06
N VAL A 40 -6.32 -0.62 -1.57
CA VAL A 40 -7.05 -1.22 -2.69
C VAL A 40 -7.71 -2.53 -2.27
N GLU A 41 -8.81 -2.86 -2.93
CA GLU A 41 -9.60 -4.06 -2.61
C GLU A 41 -9.46 -5.19 -3.62
N THR A 42 -8.90 -4.93 -4.82
CA THR A 42 -8.77 -5.90 -5.92
C THR A 42 -7.32 -5.98 -6.43
N LEU A 43 -6.95 -7.13 -7.01
CA LEU A 43 -5.64 -7.29 -7.66
C LEU A 43 -5.53 -6.45 -8.93
N GLU A 44 -6.64 -6.21 -9.63
CA GLU A 44 -6.67 -5.34 -10.80
C GLU A 44 -6.24 -3.92 -10.45
N ASP A 45 -6.78 -3.35 -9.36
CA ASP A 45 -6.41 -2.01 -8.89
C ASP A 45 -4.97 -1.99 -8.37
N LEU A 46 -4.52 -3.07 -7.73
CA LEU A 46 -3.13 -3.25 -7.31
C LEU A 46 -2.16 -3.21 -8.49
N ASN A 47 -2.46 -3.95 -9.56
CA ASN A 47 -1.63 -4.03 -10.75
C ASN A 47 -1.64 -2.69 -11.50
N ALA A 48 -2.82 -2.08 -11.70
CA ALA A 48 -2.94 -0.78 -12.35
C ALA A 48 -2.12 0.29 -11.64
N ARG A 49 -2.11 0.29 -10.29
CA ARG A 49 -1.25 1.19 -9.49
C ARG A 49 0.23 0.87 -9.61
N SER A 50 0.59 -0.41 -9.69
CA SER A 50 1.97 -0.82 -9.95
C SER A 50 2.48 -0.27 -11.29
N GLU A 51 1.65 -0.29 -12.33
CA GLU A 51 2.01 0.17 -13.68
C GLU A 51 2.31 1.67 -13.72
N ILE A 52 1.62 2.46 -12.89
CA ILE A 52 1.84 3.92 -12.77
C ILE A 52 2.85 4.28 -11.67
N GLY A 53 3.48 3.29 -11.02
CA GLY A 53 4.49 3.49 -9.98
C GLY A 53 3.92 3.99 -8.64
N GLU A 54 2.62 3.82 -8.41
CA GLU A 54 1.98 4.11 -7.14
C GLU A 54 2.10 2.94 -6.16
N LYS A 55 2.14 3.28 -4.86
CA LYS A 55 2.15 2.29 -3.79
C LYS A 55 0.73 1.96 -3.41
N ALA A 56 0.45 0.68 -3.29
CA ALA A 56 -0.86 0.19 -2.95
C ALA A 56 -0.75 -0.79 -1.79
N ALA A 57 -1.78 -0.83 -0.95
CA ALA A 57 -1.89 -1.79 0.12
C ALA A 57 -3.15 -2.62 -0.08
N ILE A 58 -3.08 -3.91 0.21
CA ILE A 58 -4.16 -4.86 -0.09
C ILE A 58 -4.37 -5.83 1.06
N HIS A 59 -5.63 -6.23 1.28
CA HIS A 59 -5.96 -7.28 2.26
C HIS A 59 -5.53 -8.65 1.73
N CYS A 60 -4.46 -9.22 2.28
CA CYS A 60 -3.95 -10.52 1.83
C CYS A 60 -4.91 -11.68 2.05
N ASP A 61 -5.78 -11.61 3.06
CA ASP A 61 -6.78 -12.68 3.32
C ASP A 61 -7.83 -12.80 2.23
N LYS A 62 -8.06 -11.76 1.43
CA LYS A 62 -9.01 -11.78 0.31
C LYS A 62 -8.46 -12.55 -0.91
N PHE A 63 -7.17 -12.89 -0.94
CA PHE A 63 -6.49 -13.46 -2.11
C PHE A 63 -5.85 -14.84 -1.89
N ASN A 64 -5.93 -15.39 -0.68
CA ASN A 64 -5.49 -16.77 -0.37
C ASN A 64 -6.62 -17.81 -0.53
N LYS A 65 -7.63 -17.53 -1.37
CA LYS A 65 -8.76 -18.43 -1.62
C LYS A 65 -8.74 -18.97 -3.04
#